data_AF-A0A523I3W1-F1
#
_entry.id   AF-A0A523I3W1-F1
#
_cell.length_a   1.000
_cell.length_b   1.000
_cell.length_c   1.000
_cell.angle_alpha   90.00
_cell.angle_beta   90.00
_cell.angle_gamma   90.00
#
_symmetry.space_group_name_H-M   'P 1'
#
loop_
_entity.id
_entity.type
_entity.pdbx_description
1 polymer ?
#
loop_
_entity_poly.entity_id
_entity_poly.type
_entity_poly.pdbx_seq_one_letter_code
_entity_poly.pdbx_strand_id
1 'polypeptide(L)'
;MRKGGHLTEEKQIEFRGGPILSVLPLTIFVFCSIGLVIVGAPAVEGMILAAMLGISIGMLFARDFAGYSERIFSLMANRTATVAVVCWLWAGAFSGILASSGLVEAIVWVGWKLSLNGAWFTLTVFISSALFATSVGTGLGTIVGFTAVMYPAGIVLGANPAALLGAIFSGAAFGDNLAPISDTTIVSAATQETDVGGVVRSRLKYVLIASAISAVLFVIFGGGSSAISKAEAQTLLSETADPTGLPMLIPAVIVFIVAVS
;
A
#
# COMPACT_ATOMS: atom_id res chain seq x y z
N MET A 1 14.80 -28.47 -40.63
CA MET A 1 15.86 -28.70 -39.62
C MET A 1 15.98 -27.41 -38.82
N ARG A 2 15.59 -27.29 -37.55
CA ARG A 2 15.72 -28.17 -36.38
C ARG A 2 14.49 -27.96 -35.47
N LYS A 3 13.72 -29.02 -35.23
CA LYS A 3 12.79 -29.13 -34.10
C LYS A 3 13.62 -29.19 -32.81
N GLY A 4 13.13 -28.66 -31.70
CA GLY A 4 13.64 -29.03 -30.38
C GLY A 4 13.65 -27.91 -29.35
N GLY A 5 12.60 -27.88 -28.54
CA GLY A 5 12.51 -27.12 -27.30
C GLY A 5 11.17 -27.48 -26.67
N HIS A 6 11.13 -28.61 -25.96
CA HIS A 6 9.96 -29.04 -25.22
C HIS A 6 9.45 -27.89 -24.36
N LEU A 7 8.20 -27.48 -24.57
CA LEU A 7 7.38 -26.96 -23.49
C LEU A 7 7.37 -28.08 -22.45
N THR A 8 8.18 -27.95 -21.40
CA THR A 8 8.10 -28.83 -20.25
C THR A 8 6.68 -28.75 -19.74
N GLU A 9 5.90 -29.83 -19.88
CA GLU A 9 4.65 -29.99 -19.16
C GLU A 9 4.93 -29.63 -17.69
N GLU A 10 4.34 -28.55 -17.20
CA GLU A 10 4.50 -28.17 -15.81
C GLU A 10 3.89 -29.28 -14.96
N LYS A 11 4.74 -30.11 -14.35
CA LYS A 11 4.33 -31.25 -13.55
C LYS A 11 3.42 -30.75 -12.42
N GLN A 12 2.13 -31.07 -12.53
CA GLN A 12 1.13 -30.66 -11.54
C GLN A 12 1.44 -31.34 -10.20
N ILE A 13 1.27 -30.58 -9.10
CA ILE A 13 1.44 -31.12 -7.76
C ILE A 13 0.24 -32.01 -7.44
N GLU A 14 0.49 -33.30 -7.19
CA GLU A 14 -0.54 -34.21 -6.73
C GLU A 14 -0.59 -34.27 -5.19
N PHE A 15 -1.78 -34.11 -4.64
CA PHE A 15 -2.04 -34.22 -3.20
C PHE A 15 -2.67 -35.59 -2.87
N ARG A 16 -2.30 -36.15 -1.71
CA ARG A 16 -2.71 -37.49 -1.24
C ARG A 16 -4.22 -37.65 -1.02
N GLY A 17 -4.98 -36.56 -0.86
CA GLY A 17 -6.45 -36.59 -0.79
C GLY A 17 -7.15 -35.78 -1.89
N GLY A 18 -6.50 -35.64 -3.05
CA GLY A 18 -7.10 -35.03 -4.24
C GLY A 18 -7.03 -33.50 -4.28
N PRO A 19 -7.68 -32.87 -5.28
CA PRO A 19 -7.51 -31.45 -5.60
C PRO A 19 -7.90 -30.48 -4.48
N ILE A 20 -8.85 -30.86 -3.62
CA ILE A 20 -9.35 -30.01 -2.53
C ILE A 20 -8.24 -29.67 -1.52
N LEU A 21 -7.30 -30.60 -1.30
CA LEU A 21 -6.16 -30.39 -0.39
C LEU A 21 -5.14 -29.38 -0.93
N SER A 22 -5.18 -29.04 -2.23
CA SER A 22 -4.31 -27.99 -2.78
C SER A 22 -4.67 -26.59 -2.25
N VAL A 23 -5.89 -26.40 -1.74
CA VAL A 23 -6.38 -25.13 -1.15
C VAL A 23 -5.94 -24.99 0.31
N LEU A 24 -5.41 -26.05 0.93
CA LEU A 24 -5.05 -26.08 2.34
C LEU A 24 -4.03 -24.98 2.75
N PRO A 25 -2.92 -24.75 2.01
CA PRO A 25 -1.97 -23.69 2.35
C PRO A 25 -2.61 -22.31 2.42
N LEU A 26 -3.44 -21.98 1.43
CA LEU A 26 -4.13 -20.70 1.34
C LEU A 26 -5.16 -20.56 2.46
N THR A 27 -5.90 -21.63 2.74
CA THR A 27 -6.89 -21.69 3.82
C THR A 27 -6.22 -21.38 5.17
N ILE A 28 -5.12 -22.06 5.48
CA ILE A 28 -4.37 -21.85 6.73
C ILE A 28 -3.88 -20.40 6.80
N PHE A 29 -3.29 -19.87 5.73
CA PHE A 29 -2.83 -18.49 5.68
C PHE A 29 -3.95 -17.50 5.98
N VAL A 30 -5.11 -17.64 5.33
CA VAL A 30 -6.26 -16.74 5.51
C VAL A 30 -6.81 -16.81 6.94
N PHE A 31 -7.06 -18.01 7.47
CA PHE A 31 -7.63 -18.14 8.81
C PHE A 31 -6.68 -17.68 9.91
N CYS A 32 -5.39 -17.99 9.80
CA CYS A 32 -4.39 -17.49 10.75
C CYS A 32 -4.27 -15.96 10.66
N SER A 33 -4.29 -15.38 9.46
CA SER A 33 -4.24 -13.92 9.29
C SER A 33 -5.48 -13.22 9.88
N ILE A 34 -6.68 -13.78 9.67
CA ILE A 34 -7.91 -13.30 10.31
C ILE A 34 -7.81 -13.43 11.83
N GLY A 35 -7.29 -14.54 12.35
CA GLY A 35 -7.06 -14.74 13.78
C GLY A 35 -6.15 -13.68 14.39
N LEU A 36 -5.04 -13.34 13.70
CA LEU A 36 -4.14 -12.26 14.12
C LEU A 36 -4.84 -10.90 14.21
N VAL A 37 -5.71 -10.60 13.23
CA VAL A 37 -6.52 -9.37 13.24
C VAL A 37 -7.49 -9.35 14.42
N ILE A 38 -8.20 -10.46 14.68
CA ILE A 38 -9.19 -10.56 15.78
C ILE A 38 -8.53 -10.39 17.16
N VAL A 39 -7.32 -10.94 17.33
CA VAL A 39 -6.55 -10.82 18.58
C VAL A 39 -5.92 -9.42 18.73
N GLY A 40 -6.02 -8.56 17.71
CA GLY A 40 -5.47 -7.21 17.73
C GLY A 40 -3.97 -7.14 17.47
N ALA A 41 -3.38 -8.19 16.89
CA ALA A 41 -1.96 -8.26 16.52
C ALA A 41 -1.76 -8.50 15.01
N PRO A 42 -2.28 -7.65 14.11
CA PRO A 42 -2.11 -7.79 12.66
C PRO A 42 -0.69 -7.39 12.23
N ALA A 43 0.31 -8.14 12.69
CA ALA A 43 1.70 -7.93 12.35
C ALA A 43 2.07 -8.67 11.05
N VAL A 44 2.85 -8.02 10.18
CA VAL A 44 3.31 -8.60 8.92
C VAL A 44 4.12 -9.87 9.16
N GLU A 45 4.95 -9.88 10.21
CA GLU A 45 5.74 -11.03 10.65
C GLU A 45 4.84 -12.22 10.99
N GLY A 46 3.71 -11.97 11.64
CA GLY A 46 2.72 -13.00 11.94
C GLY A 46 2.07 -13.59 10.69
N MET A 47 1.78 -12.75 9.69
CA MET A 47 1.24 -13.20 8.40
C MET A 47 2.27 -14.01 7.60
N ILE A 48 3.55 -13.65 7.66
CA ILE A 48 4.64 -14.43 7.06
C ILE A 48 4.70 -15.82 7.70
N LEU A 49 4.66 -15.90 9.03
CA LEU A 49 4.65 -17.18 9.74
C LEU A 49 3.41 -18.01 9.38
N ALA A 50 2.24 -17.39 9.24
CA ALA A 50 1.02 -18.05 8.80
C ALA A 50 1.17 -18.64 7.38
N ALA A 51 1.78 -17.90 6.45
CA ALA A 51 2.04 -18.36 5.09
C ALA A 51 3.02 -19.54 5.08
N MET A 52 4.12 -19.44 5.84
CA MET A 52 5.09 -20.52 6.00
C MET A 52 4.44 -21.77 6.58
N LEU A 53 3.64 -21.64 7.64
CA LEU A 53 2.86 -22.73 8.23
C LEU A 53 1.93 -23.39 7.20
N GLY A 54 1.19 -22.58 6.44
CA GLY A 54 0.30 -23.08 5.38
C GLY A 54 1.06 -23.89 4.33
N ILE A 55 2.18 -23.38 3.83
CA ILE A 55 3.02 -24.05 2.83
C ILE A 55 3.62 -25.34 3.42
N SER A 56 4.13 -25.30 4.66
CA SER A 56 4.71 -26.46 5.34
C SER A 56 3.68 -27.57 5.60
N ILE A 57 2.47 -27.22 6.05
CA ILE A 57 1.40 -28.18 6.26
C ILE A 57 0.92 -28.75 4.93
N GLY A 58 0.79 -27.92 3.88
CA GLY A 58 0.46 -28.38 2.53
C GLY A 58 1.44 -29.42 2.00
N MET A 59 2.73 -29.24 2.27
CA MET A 59 3.77 -30.19 1.88
C MET A 59 3.55 -31.58 2.47
N LEU A 60 3.05 -31.70 3.70
CA LEU A 60 2.77 -33.00 4.34
C LEU A 60 1.73 -33.83 3.57
N PHE A 61 0.87 -33.17 2.81
CA PHE A 61 -0.16 -33.80 1.98
C PHE A 61 0.26 -33.96 0.51
N ALA A 62 1.42 -33.43 0.11
CA ALA A 62 1.95 -33.66 -1.23
C ALA A 62 2.39 -35.13 -1.40
N ARG A 63 2.19 -35.70 -2.59
CA ARG A 63 2.72 -37.02 -2.93
C ARG A 63 4.23 -37.01 -3.14
N ASP A 64 4.74 -35.91 -3.67
CA ASP A 64 6.15 -35.67 -3.99
C ASP A 64 6.63 -34.41 -3.24
N PHE A 65 7.33 -34.61 -2.12
CA PHE A 65 7.81 -33.52 -1.25
C PHE A 65 8.88 -32.66 -1.93
N ALA A 66 9.78 -33.32 -2.68
CA ALA A 66 10.83 -32.64 -3.44
C ALA A 66 10.21 -31.83 -4.57
N GLY A 67 9.28 -32.42 -5.34
CA GLY A 67 8.54 -31.73 -6.39
C GLY A 67 7.72 -30.56 -5.88
N TYR A 68 7.06 -30.70 -4.72
CA TYR A 68 6.33 -29.60 -4.08
C TYR A 68 7.26 -28.44 -3.71
N SER A 69 8.37 -28.73 -3.04
CA SER A 69 9.34 -27.71 -2.63
C SER A 69 9.92 -26.97 -3.83
N GLU A 70 10.40 -27.71 -4.83
CA GLU A 70 10.93 -27.16 -6.07
C GLU A 70 9.91 -26.27 -6.78
N ARG A 71 8.63 -26.69 -6.79
CA ARG A 71 7.57 -25.90 -7.41
C ARG A 71 7.29 -24.60 -6.66
N ILE A 72 7.28 -24.62 -5.34
CA ILE A 72 7.13 -23.40 -4.52
C ILE A 72 8.31 -22.44 -4.77
N PHE A 73 9.55 -22.93 -4.72
CA PHE A 73 10.74 -22.10 -4.95
C PHE A 73 10.81 -21.57 -6.39
N SER A 74 10.49 -22.38 -7.40
CA SER A 74 10.47 -21.92 -8.80
C SER A 74 9.39 -20.88 -9.07
N LEU A 75 8.21 -20.99 -8.43
CA LEU A 75 7.17 -19.96 -8.51
C LEU A 75 7.57 -18.66 -7.80
N MET A 76 8.24 -18.75 -6.65
CA MET A 76 8.81 -17.57 -5.97
C MET A 76 9.93 -16.90 -6.79
N ALA A 77 10.70 -17.69 -7.52
CA ALA A 77 11.77 -17.21 -8.41
C ALA A 77 11.26 -16.81 -9.81
N ASN A 78 9.95 -16.81 -10.05
CA ASN A 78 9.40 -16.35 -11.32
C ASN A 78 9.74 -14.86 -11.53
N ARG A 79 9.98 -14.49 -12.79
CA ARG A 79 10.25 -13.10 -13.22
C ARG A 79 9.27 -12.10 -12.62
N THR A 80 7.97 -12.40 -12.62
CA THR A 80 6.95 -11.50 -12.07
C THR A 80 7.13 -11.27 -10.57
N ALA A 81 7.26 -12.35 -9.80
CA ALA A 81 7.45 -12.27 -8.35
C ALA A 81 8.76 -11.54 -8.02
N THR A 82 9.82 -11.83 -8.77
CA THR A 82 11.12 -11.19 -8.61
C THR A 82 11.05 -9.69 -8.91
N VAL A 83 10.39 -9.29 -10.01
CA VAL A 83 10.18 -7.87 -10.34
C VAL A 83 9.35 -7.18 -9.25
N ALA A 84 8.28 -7.81 -8.78
CA ALA A 84 7.46 -7.25 -7.69
C ALA A 84 8.28 -7.03 -6.41
N VAL A 85 9.09 -8.01 -5.98
CA VAL A 85 9.96 -7.89 -4.81
C VAL A 85 10.99 -6.78 -4.98
N VAL A 86 11.63 -6.68 -6.16
CA VAL A 86 12.62 -5.62 -6.44
C VAL A 86 11.95 -4.24 -6.43
N CYS A 87 10.79 -4.09 -7.08
CA CYS A 87 10.01 -2.86 -7.04
C CYS A 87 9.61 -2.48 -5.61
N TRP A 88 9.18 -3.44 -4.80
CA TRP A 88 8.84 -3.23 -3.40
C TRP A 88 10.04 -2.76 -2.56
N LEU A 89 11.23 -3.33 -2.76
CA LEU A 89 12.46 -2.88 -2.08
C LEU A 89 12.82 -1.43 -2.44
N TRP A 90 12.72 -1.07 -3.72
CA TRP A 90 12.96 0.31 -4.17
C TRP A 90 11.91 1.29 -3.66
N ALA A 91 10.63 0.89 -3.69
CA ALA A 91 9.52 1.63 -3.10
C ALA A 91 9.77 1.91 -1.62
N GLY A 92 10.19 0.90 -0.85
CA GLY A 92 10.55 1.04 0.56
C GLY A 92 11.71 2.01 0.80
N ALA A 93 12.80 1.89 0.04
CA ALA A 93 13.93 2.81 0.14
C ALA A 93 13.53 4.25 -0.20
N PHE A 94 12.75 4.46 -1.25
CA PHE A 94 12.24 5.76 -1.66
C PHE A 94 11.27 6.35 -0.62
N SER A 95 10.39 5.52 -0.04
CA SER A 95 9.52 5.90 1.08
C SER A 95 10.33 6.41 2.27
N GLY A 96 11.42 5.72 2.61
CA GLY A 96 12.31 6.10 3.71
C GLY A 96 12.98 7.46 3.46
N ILE A 97 13.47 7.69 2.24
CA ILE A 97 14.04 8.99 1.83
C ILE A 97 12.98 10.08 1.99
N LEU A 98 11.79 9.90 1.41
CA LEU A 98 10.72 10.88 1.49
C LEU A 98 10.28 11.16 2.94
N ALA A 99 10.16 10.13 3.77
CA ALA A 99 9.83 10.28 5.19
C ALA A 99 10.91 11.05 5.96
N SER A 100 12.18 10.85 5.65
CA SER A 100 13.31 11.58 6.26
C SER A 100 13.56 12.97 5.66
N SER A 101 12.89 13.33 4.56
CA SER A 101 13.20 14.51 3.74
C SER A 101 12.54 15.82 4.20
N GLY A 102 11.74 15.79 5.28
CA GLY A 102 10.95 16.95 5.71
C GLY A 102 9.66 17.15 4.90
N LEU A 103 9.34 16.26 3.94
CA LEU A 103 8.18 16.40 3.05
C LEU A 103 6.86 16.51 3.84
N VAL A 104 6.77 15.78 4.94
CA VAL A 104 5.57 15.68 5.73
C VAL A 104 5.36 16.97 6.53
N GLU A 105 6.42 17.49 7.15
CA GLU A 105 6.50 18.79 7.82
C GLU A 105 6.16 19.94 6.85
N ALA A 106 6.61 19.83 5.60
CA ALA A 106 6.29 20.78 4.55
C ALA A 106 4.80 20.79 4.17
N ILE A 107 4.15 19.62 4.12
CA ILE A 107 2.70 19.56 3.86
C ILE A 107 1.91 20.14 5.04
N VAL A 108 2.32 19.87 6.28
CA VAL A 108 1.75 20.50 7.48
C VAL A 108 1.92 22.02 7.43
N TRP A 109 3.10 22.50 7.01
CA TRP A 109 3.37 23.92 6.81
C TRP A 109 2.46 24.57 5.76
N VAL A 110 2.21 23.88 4.64
CA VAL A 110 1.26 24.35 3.62
C VAL A 110 -0.14 24.45 4.20
N GLY A 111 -0.60 23.41 4.91
CA GLY A 111 -1.91 23.42 5.56
C GLY A 111 -2.05 24.59 6.53
N TRP A 112 -1.03 24.83 7.34
CA TRP A 112 -1.00 25.94 8.30
C TRP A 112 -1.00 27.31 7.61
N LYS A 113 -0.13 27.54 6.62
CA LYS A 113 -0.04 28.83 5.90
C LYS A 113 -1.29 29.16 5.11
N LEU A 114 -1.95 28.15 4.54
CA LEU A 114 -3.21 28.30 3.83
C LEU A 114 -4.43 28.33 4.77
N SER A 115 -4.21 28.28 6.08
CA SER A 115 -5.28 28.27 7.11
C SER A 115 -6.28 27.13 6.93
N LEU A 116 -5.83 25.99 6.38
CA LEU A 116 -6.63 24.78 6.20
C LEU A 116 -6.79 24.10 7.56
N ASN A 117 -8.02 24.06 8.05
CA ASN A 117 -8.38 23.44 9.33
C ASN A 117 -9.55 22.48 9.16
N GLY A 118 -9.73 21.60 10.15
CA GLY A 118 -10.81 20.62 10.17
C GLY A 118 -10.92 19.82 8.88
N ALA A 119 -12.08 19.92 8.25
CA ALA A 119 -12.40 19.20 7.02
C ALA A 119 -11.44 19.49 5.86
N TRP A 120 -10.99 20.73 5.71
CA TRP A 120 -10.07 21.11 4.64
C TRP A 120 -8.67 20.54 4.84
N PHE A 121 -8.24 20.40 6.10
CA PHE A 121 -7.00 19.71 6.41
C PHE A 121 -7.14 18.20 6.15
N THR A 122 -8.25 17.58 6.55
CA THR A 122 -8.54 16.16 6.23
C THR A 122 -8.50 15.89 4.72
N LEU A 123 -9.11 16.77 3.91
CA LEU A 123 -9.06 16.66 2.45
C LEU A 123 -7.61 16.79 1.92
N THR A 124 -6.84 17.71 2.48
CA THR A 124 -5.42 17.91 2.10
C THR A 124 -4.59 16.67 2.41
N VAL A 125 -4.82 16.05 3.56
CA VAL A 125 -4.18 14.78 3.96
C VAL A 125 -4.57 13.65 3.02
N PHE A 126 -5.84 13.54 2.63
CA PHE A 126 -6.27 12.56 1.63
C PHE A 126 -5.54 12.74 0.29
N ILE A 127 -5.51 13.95 -0.26
CA ILE A 127 -4.88 14.23 -1.56
C ILE A 127 -3.37 14.00 -1.50
N SER A 128 -2.71 14.50 -0.47
CA SER A 128 -1.27 14.32 -0.31
C SER A 128 -0.88 12.86 -0.07
N SER A 129 -1.67 12.11 0.71
CA SER A 129 -1.50 10.67 0.90
C SER A 129 -1.69 9.90 -0.40
N ALA A 130 -2.71 10.24 -1.20
CA ALA A 130 -2.97 9.64 -2.51
C ALA A 130 -1.80 9.85 -3.48
N LEU A 131 -1.30 11.09 -3.57
CA LEU A 131 -0.15 11.42 -4.41
C LEU A 131 1.11 10.70 -3.94
N PHE A 132 1.36 10.73 -2.63
CA PHE A 132 2.51 10.05 -2.03
C PHE A 132 2.46 8.54 -2.28
N ALA A 133 1.34 7.88 -2.00
CA ALA A 133 1.18 6.45 -2.20
C ALA A 133 1.35 6.05 -3.67
N THR A 134 0.85 6.86 -4.61
CA THR A 134 1.04 6.60 -6.05
C THR A 134 2.51 6.73 -6.46
N SER A 135 3.23 7.65 -5.82
CA SER A 135 4.64 7.94 -6.11
C SER A 135 5.58 6.90 -5.53
N VAL A 136 5.30 6.48 -4.29
CA VAL A 136 6.13 5.52 -3.57
C VAL A 136 5.78 4.10 -3.98
N GLY A 137 4.52 3.83 -4.31
CA GLY A 137 4.07 2.51 -4.72
C GLY A 137 3.75 1.55 -3.58
N THR A 138 3.64 2.04 -2.34
CA THR A 138 3.21 1.23 -1.20
C THR A 138 2.14 1.93 -0.35
N GLY A 139 0.97 1.29 -0.23
CA GLY A 139 -0.10 1.73 0.65
C GLY A 139 0.25 1.57 2.12
N LEU A 140 0.82 0.44 2.54
CA LEU A 140 1.21 0.22 3.95
C LEU A 140 2.26 1.24 4.40
N GLY A 141 3.30 1.47 3.59
CA GLY A 141 4.32 2.48 3.90
C GLY A 141 3.71 3.88 4.04
N THR A 142 2.76 4.22 3.17
CA THR A 142 2.01 5.48 3.25
C THR A 142 1.21 5.57 4.55
N ILE A 143 0.47 4.52 4.91
CA ILE A 143 -0.35 4.50 6.14
C ILE A 143 0.54 4.73 7.36
N VAL A 144 1.64 3.99 7.48
CA VAL A 144 2.56 4.11 8.62
C VAL A 144 3.17 5.51 8.69
N GLY A 145 3.71 6.01 7.58
CA GLY A 145 4.36 7.34 7.53
C GLY A 145 3.39 8.49 7.81
N PHE A 146 2.24 8.52 7.13
CA PHE A 146 1.27 9.59 7.32
C PHE A 146 0.59 9.52 8.69
N THR A 147 0.32 8.32 9.22
CA THR A 147 -0.27 8.19 10.57
C THR A 147 0.70 8.66 11.66
N ALA A 148 2.01 8.47 11.49
CA ALA A 148 2.98 8.92 12.48
C ALA A 148 3.02 10.45 12.65
N VAL A 149 2.70 11.22 11.60
CA VAL A 149 2.97 12.67 11.56
C VAL A 149 1.75 13.52 11.16
N MET A 150 1.03 13.17 10.10
CA MET A 150 -0.17 13.91 9.66
C MET A 150 -1.33 13.73 10.64
N TYR A 151 -1.44 12.56 11.27
CA TYR A 151 -2.52 12.30 12.20
C TYR A 151 -2.43 13.22 13.43
N PRO A 152 -1.30 13.30 14.18
CA PRO A 152 -1.15 14.26 15.26
C PRO A 152 -1.37 15.72 14.83
N ALA A 153 -0.79 16.13 13.69
CA ALA A 153 -0.95 17.49 13.17
C ALA A 153 -2.42 17.82 12.83
N GLY A 154 -3.15 16.87 12.26
CA GLY A 154 -4.56 17.06 11.95
C GLY A 154 -5.44 17.16 13.19
N ILE A 155 -5.14 16.43 14.27
CA ILE A 155 -5.86 16.59 15.54
C ILE A 155 -5.69 18.02 16.07
N VAL A 156 -4.47 18.55 16.02
CA VAL A 156 -4.17 19.95 16.41
C VAL A 156 -4.94 20.94 15.53
N LEU A 157 -4.95 20.71 14.22
CA LEU A 157 -5.65 21.52 13.22
C LEU A 157 -7.17 21.31 13.19
N GLY A 158 -7.72 20.53 14.13
CA GLY A 158 -9.15 20.39 14.36
C GLY A 158 -9.84 19.42 13.41
N ALA A 159 -9.10 18.50 12.78
CA ALA A 159 -9.67 17.42 12.00
C ALA A 159 -10.37 16.40 12.90
N ASN A 160 -11.43 15.78 12.39
CA ASN A 160 -12.06 14.64 13.03
C ASN A 160 -11.09 13.44 12.99
N PRO A 161 -10.75 12.81 14.14
CA PRO A 161 -9.77 11.73 14.18
C PRO A 161 -10.12 10.55 13.27
N ALA A 162 -11.38 10.10 13.28
CA ALA A 162 -11.81 8.96 12.48
C ALA A 162 -11.76 9.28 10.97
N ALA A 163 -12.24 10.46 10.58
CA ALA A 163 -12.18 10.90 9.19
C ALA A 163 -10.74 11.13 8.72
N LEU A 164 -9.85 11.59 9.60
CA LEU A 164 -8.43 11.78 9.30
C LEU A 164 -7.70 10.46 9.05
N LEU A 165 -7.92 9.44 9.88
CA LEU A 165 -7.42 8.08 9.60
C LEU A 165 -8.03 7.53 8.30
N GLY A 166 -9.33 7.73 8.10
CA GLY A 166 -10.01 7.36 6.87
C GLY A 166 -9.40 8.02 5.63
N ALA A 167 -8.99 9.29 5.72
CA ALA A 167 -8.32 10.04 4.66
C ALA A 167 -6.95 9.45 4.33
N ILE A 168 -6.14 9.11 5.35
CA ILE A 168 -4.85 8.45 5.17
C ILE A 168 -5.03 7.08 4.50
N PHE A 169 -5.97 6.28 4.98
CA PHE A 169 -6.21 4.92 4.46
C PHE A 169 -6.76 4.97 3.03
N SER A 170 -7.65 5.92 2.74
CA SER A 170 -8.18 6.13 1.39
C SER A 170 -7.12 6.61 0.41
N GLY A 171 -6.20 7.46 0.86
CA GLY A 171 -5.05 7.90 0.04
C GLY A 171 -4.08 6.76 -0.25
N ALA A 172 -3.77 5.93 0.75
CA ALA A 172 -2.99 4.71 0.56
C ALA A 172 -3.65 3.74 -0.44
N ALA A 173 -4.95 3.48 -0.28
CA ALA A 173 -5.70 2.62 -1.19
C ALA A 173 -5.77 3.18 -2.62
N PHE A 174 -5.83 4.50 -2.79
CA PHE A 174 -5.71 5.15 -4.09
C PHE A 174 -4.39 4.81 -4.76
N GLY A 175 -3.28 4.98 -4.04
CA GLY A 175 -1.94 4.69 -4.56
C GLY A 175 -1.74 3.22 -4.90
N ASP A 176 -2.18 2.29 -4.05
CA ASP A 176 -2.07 0.84 -4.32
C ASP A 176 -2.77 0.41 -5.62
N ASN A 177 -3.80 1.14 -6.05
CA ASN A 177 -4.54 0.81 -7.27
C ASN A 177 -3.96 1.47 -8.54
N LEU A 178 -3.21 2.57 -8.41
CA LEU A 178 -2.73 3.36 -9.54
C LEU A 178 -1.21 3.44 -9.66
N ALA A 179 -0.47 3.06 -8.63
CA ALA A 179 0.98 2.99 -8.68
C ALA A 179 1.43 1.85 -9.62
N PRO A 180 2.24 2.13 -10.65
CA PRO A 180 2.72 1.12 -11.60
C PRO A 180 3.65 0.11 -10.93
N ILE A 181 4.38 0.57 -9.92
CA ILE A 181 5.36 -0.21 -9.18
C ILE A 181 4.75 -0.95 -7.97
N SER A 182 3.44 -0.79 -7.71
CA SER A 182 2.77 -1.53 -6.64
C SER A 182 2.65 -3.01 -7.01
N ASP A 183 2.89 -3.87 -6.02
CA ASP A 183 2.73 -5.31 -6.06
C ASP A 183 1.33 -5.70 -6.57
N THR A 184 0.28 -4.98 -6.17
CA THR A 184 -1.08 -5.19 -6.66
C THR A 184 -1.17 -4.97 -8.17
N THR A 185 -0.50 -3.95 -8.70
CA THR A 185 -0.50 -3.65 -10.15
C THR A 185 0.37 -4.64 -10.93
N ILE A 186 1.57 -4.93 -10.44
CA ILE A 186 2.52 -5.85 -11.09
C ILE A 186 1.94 -7.26 -11.19
N VAL A 187 1.42 -7.80 -10.07
CA VAL A 187 0.84 -9.14 -10.04
C VAL A 187 -0.43 -9.21 -10.88
N SER A 188 -1.27 -8.17 -10.85
CA SER A 188 -2.46 -8.13 -11.71
C SER A 188 -2.10 -8.09 -13.20
N ALA A 189 -1.10 -7.29 -13.59
CA ALA A 189 -0.65 -7.22 -14.98
C ALA A 189 -0.15 -8.58 -15.47
N ALA A 190 0.70 -9.23 -14.67
CA ALA A 190 1.26 -10.52 -15.01
C ALA A 190 0.23 -11.65 -15.06
N THR A 191 -0.70 -11.70 -14.09
CA THR A 191 -1.74 -12.74 -14.05
C THR A 191 -2.81 -12.56 -15.13
N GLN A 192 -3.00 -11.34 -15.63
CA GLN A 192 -3.92 -11.02 -16.72
C GLN A 192 -3.24 -10.92 -18.08
N GLU A 193 -1.94 -11.27 -18.16
CA GLU A 193 -1.14 -11.22 -19.40
C GLU A 193 -1.21 -9.87 -20.14
N THR A 194 -1.29 -8.78 -19.38
CA THR A 194 -1.38 -7.41 -19.89
C THR A 194 -0.21 -6.56 -19.40
N ASP A 195 0.02 -5.40 -20.01
CA ASP A 195 1.00 -4.45 -19.49
C ASP A 195 0.49 -3.70 -18.25
N VAL A 196 1.44 -3.22 -17.44
CA VAL A 196 1.18 -2.46 -16.21
C VAL A 196 0.34 -1.21 -16.46
N GLY A 197 0.61 -0.50 -17.57
CA GLY A 197 -0.14 0.69 -17.94
C GLY A 197 -1.60 0.39 -18.28
N GLY A 198 -1.84 -0.74 -18.96
CA GLY A 198 -3.19 -1.27 -19.23
C GLY A 198 -3.99 -1.48 -17.95
N VAL A 199 -3.39 -2.07 -16.92
CA VAL A 199 -4.02 -2.25 -15.60
C VAL A 199 -4.37 -0.90 -14.97
N VAL A 200 -3.40 0.03 -14.90
CA VAL A 200 -3.61 1.36 -14.29
C VAL A 200 -4.72 2.11 -15.02
N ARG A 201 -4.68 2.18 -16.36
CA ARG A 201 -5.71 2.86 -17.18
C ARG A 201 -7.10 2.25 -16.98
N SER A 202 -7.19 0.92 -16.85
CA SER A 202 -8.47 0.26 -16.59
C SER A 202 -9.06 0.62 -15.23
N ARG A 203 -8.21 0.80 -14.21
CA ARG A 203 -8.59 1.10 -12.82
C ARG A 203 -8.88 2.57 -12.60
N LEU A 204 -8.18 3.46 -13.32
CA LEU A 204 -8.22 4.91 -13.15
C LEU A 204 -9.65 5.46 -13.05
N LYS A 205 -10.55 5.05 -13.94
CA LYS A 205 -11.95 5.52 -13.92
C LYS A 205 -12.69 5.16 -12.63
N TYR A 206 -12.47 3.97 -12.07
CA TYR A 206 -13.13 3.52 -10.84
C TYR A 206 -12.53 4.21 -9.63
N VAL A 207 -11.19 4.31 -9.60
CA VAL A 207 -10.47 4.96 -8.50
C VAL A 207 -10.83 6.43 -8.43
N LEU A 208 -10.87 7.15 -9.56
CA LEU A 208 -11.25 8.57 -9.59
C LEU A 208 -12.68 8.81 -9.10
N ILE A 209 -13.63 7.95 -9.46
CA ILE A 209 -15.01 8.03 -8.95
C ILE A 209 -15.04 7.83 -7.44
N ALA A 210 -14.37 6.78 -6.94
CA ALA A 210 -14.28 6.51 -5.50
C ALA A 210 -13.61 7.67 -4.76
N SER A 211 -12.52 8.23 -5.29
CA SER A 211 -11.81 9.38 -4.71
C SER A 211 -12.64 10.64 -4.68
N ALA A 212 -13.44 10.91 -5.71
CA ALA A 212 -14.34 12.06 -5.72
C ALA A 212 -15.37 11.95 -4.60
N ILE A 213 -15.95 10.75 -4.42
CA ILE A 213 -16.89 10.47 -3.32
C ILE A 213 -16.19 10.64 -1.97
N SER A 214 -15.01 10.03 -1.79
CA SER A 214 -14.24 10.16 -0.54
C SER A 214 -13.88 11.61 -0.24
N ALA A 215 -13.45 12.40 -1.23
CA ALA A 215 -13.15 13.81 -1.06
C ALA A 215 -14.36 14.60 -0.54
N VAL A 216 -15.54 14.38 -1.13
CA VAL A 216 -16.79 15.00 -0.66
C VAL A 216 -17.10 14.58 0.78
N LEU A 217 -16.97 13.29 1.11
CA LEU A 217 -17.19 12.80 2.47
C LEU A 217 -16.21 13.40 3.47
N PHE A 218 -14.94 13.58 3.11
CA PHE A 218 -13.96 14.24 3.99
C PHE A 218 -14.23 15.73 4.17
N VAL A 219 -14.79 16.41 3.17
CA VAL A 219 -15.23 17.81 3.36
C VAL A 219 -16.43 17.90 4.30
N ILE A 220 -17.37 16.94 4.22
CA ILE A 220 -18.59 16.95 5.05
C ILE A 220 -18.29 16.50 6.49
N PHE A 221 -17.48 15.45 6.67
CA PHE A 221 -17.28 14.77 7.96
C PHE A 221 -15.88 14.94 8.55
N GLY A 222 -14.95 15.56 7.81
CA GLY A 222 -13.57 15.74 8.26
C GLY A 222 -13.38 16.82 9.32
N GLY A 223 -14.39 17.67 9.54
CA GLY A 223 -14.37 18.69 10.58
C GLY A 223 -14.50 18.08 11.98
N GLY A 224 -13.60 18.45 12.88
CA GLY A 224 -13.63 18.09 14.29
C GLY A 224 -13.54 19.33 15.19
N SER A 225 -13.43 19.10 16.49
CA SER A 225 -13.09 20.13 17.47
C SER A 225 -11.64 19.91 17.90
N SER A 226 -10.80 20.94 17.79
CA SER A 226 -9.44 20.89 18.35
C SER A 226 -9.54 20.73 19.87
N ALA A 227 -8.86 19.73 20.43
CA ALA A 227 -8.80 19.49 21.87
C ALA A 227 -7.89 20.49 22.61
N ILE A 228 -7.11 21.29 21.88
CA ILE A 228 -6.15 22.25 22.41
C ILE A 228 -6.47 23.68 22.00
N SER A 229 -5.97 24.64 22.77
CA SER A 229 -6.20 26.07 22.50
C SER A 229 -5.54 26.50 21.18
N LYS A 230 -6.09 27.53 20.52
CA LYS A 230 -5.51 28.08 19.28
C LYS A 230 -4.07 28.58 19.47
N ALA A 231 -3.75 29.10 20.67
CA ALA A 231 -2.42 29.59 20.99
C ALA A 231 -1.41 28.43 21.10
N GLU A 232 -1.79 27.34 21.77
CA GLU A 232 -0.98 26.14 21.92
C GLU A 232 -0.78 25.41 20.58
N ALA A 233 -1.84 25.33 19.76
CA ALA A 233 -1.75 24.84 18.39
C ALA A 233 -0.76 25.65 17.53
N GLN A 234 -0.78 26.99 17.65
CA GLN A 234 0.17 27.85 16.93
C GLN A 234 1.62 27.62 17.35
N THR A 235 1.88 27.43 18.64
CA THR A 235 3.23 27.12 19.14
C THR A 235 3.73 25.80 18.57
N LEU A 236 2.94 24.72 18.69
CA LEU A 236 3.31 23.39 18.17
C LEU A 236 3.54 23.39 16.66
N LEU A 237 2.68 24.08 15.90
CA LEU A 237 2.85 24.20 14.45
C LEU A 237 4.08 25.03 14.10
N SER A 238 4.42 26.07 14.86
CA SER A 238 5.63 26.88 14.61
C SER A 238 6.93 26.11 14.88
N GLU A 239 6.89 25.12 15.76
CA GLU A 239 8.04 24.26 16.10
C GLU A 239 8.19 23.08 15.13
N THR A 240 7.08 22.59 14.57
CA THR A 240 7.04 21.33 13.78
C THR A 240 6.91 21.56 12.27
N ALA A 241 6.31 22.67 11.84
CA ALA A 241 6.04 22.92 10.43
C ALA A 241 7.23 23.59 9.74
N ASP A 242 7.88 22.88 8.82
CA ASP A 242 9.07 23.35 8.09
C ASP A 242 8.87 23.28 6.57
N PRO A 243 8.98 24.39 5.81
CA PRO A 243 8.85 24.38 4.35
C PRO A 243 10.02 23.71 3.61
N THR A 244 11.14 23.38 4.26
CA THR A 244 12.35 22.84 3.61
C THR A 244 12.10 21.59 2.77
N GLY A 245 11.12 20.76 3.14
CA GLY A 245 10.72 19.55 2.41
C GLY A 245 9.84 19.78 1.17
N LEU A 246 9.39 21.01 0.89
CA LEU A 246 8.51 21.29 -0.28
C LEU A 246 9.05 20.79 -1.63
N PRO A 247 10.36 20.91 -1.95
CA PRO A 247 10.91 20.40 -3.20
C PRO A 247 10.69 18.89 -3.41
N MET A 248 10.46 18.12 -2.34
CA MET A 248 10.24 16.68 -2.41
C MET A 248 8.85 16.31 -2.97
N LEU A 249 7.96 17.29 -3.17
CA LEU A 249 6.75 17.10 -3.98
C LEU A 249 7.06 16.90 -5.47
N ILE A 250 8.18 17.44 -5.97
CA ILE A 250 8.58 17.32 -7.38
C ILE A 250 8.77 15.85 -7.80
N PRO A 251 9.65 15.07 -7.14
CA PRO A 251 9.83 13.67 -7.52
C PRO A 251 8.53 12.85 -7.35
N ALA A 252 7.69 13.17 -6.36
CA ALA A 252 6.38 12.53 -6.20
C ALA A 252 5.47 12.77 -7.43
N VAL A 253 5.29 14.03 -7.82
CA VAL A 253 4.48 14.39 -8.99
C VAL A 253 5.03 13.79 -10.29
N ILE A 254 6.35 13.74 -10.47
CA ILE A 254 6.98 13.11 -11.65
C ILE A 254 6.59 11.63 -11.74
N VAL A 255 6.69 10.88 -10.63
CA VAL A 255 6.31 9.46 -10.64
C VAL A 255 4.83 9.27 -10.96
N PHE A 256 3.96 10.11 -10.40
CA PHE A 256 2.52 10.09 -10.75
C PHE A 256 2.27 10.31 -12.25
N ILE A 257 2.97 11.26 -12.88
CA ILE A 257 2.81 11.52 -14.32
C ILE A 257 3.30 10.34 -15.15
N VAL A 258 4.50 9.82 -14.83
CA VAL A 258 5.08 8.64 -15.50
C VAL A 258 4.18 7.41 -15.33
N ALA A 259 3.49 7.30 -14.20
CA ALA A 259 2.57 6.22 -13.94
C ALA A 259 1.31 6.22 -14.82
N VAL A 260 0.85 7.41 -15.21
CA VAL A 260 -0.42 7.60 -15.93
C VAL A 260 -0.21 7.72 -17.44
N SER A 261 1.00 8.09 -17.89
CA SER A 261 1.38 8.18 -19.31
C SER A 261 1.55 6.81 -19.96
#